data_AF-A0A6L3SUI9-F1
#
_entry.id   AF-A0A6L3SUI9-F1
#
_cell.length_a   1.000
_cell.length_b   1.000
_cell.length_c   1.000
_cell.angle_alpha   90.00
_cell.angle_beta   90.00
_cell.angle_gamma   90.00
#
_symmetry.space_group_name_H-M   'P 1'
#
loop_
_entity.id
_entity.type
_entity.pdbx_description
1 polymer ?
#
loop_
_entity_poly.entity_id
_entity_poly.type
_entity_poly.pdbx_seq_one_letter_code
_entity_poly.pdbx_strand_id
1 'polypeptide(L)'
;MCRHNTGWACGIYHERPKACARWYCLWRRIDALPDELRPDRSGVVFTLESRPPSAGASERACIVCRAVDGVRAFDQWEVVEAFAMFIREGSLPVWRASAQSATLMYPGPTYMS
;
A
#
# COMPACT_ATOMS: atom_id res chain seq x y z
N MET A 1 -8.76 1.15 -7.05
CA MET A 1 -8.06 0.69 -8.27
C MET A 1 -8.58 1.53 -9.41
N CYS A 2 -7.72 1.92 -10.36
CA CYS A 2 -8.22 2.58 -11.57
C CYS A 2 -9.27 1.68 -12.22
N ARG A 3 -10.46 2.20 -12.56
CA ARG A 3 -11.58 1.47 -13.18
C ARG A 3 -11.23 0.76 -14.50
N HIS A 4 -10.03 1.01 -15.02
CA HIS A 4 -9.52 0.44 -16.25
C HIS A 4 -8.47 -0.65 -16.03
N ASN A 5 -8.16 -1.03 -14.79
CA ASN A 5 -7.28 -2.17 -14.52
C ASN A 5 -8.04 -3.48 -14.79
N THR A 6 -7.53 -4.30 -15.70
CA THR A 6 -8.09 -5.60 -16.09
C THR A 6 -7.57 -6.78 -15.25
N GLY A 7 -6.78 -6.50 -14.20
CA GLY A 7 -6.06 -7.49 -13.40
C GLY A 7 -4.68 -7.86 -13.97
N TRP A 8 -4.41 -7.52 -15.23
CA TRP A 8 -3.11 -7.74 -15.90
C TRP A 8 -2.51 -6.43 -16.44
N ALA A 9 -3.34 -5.53 -16.97
CA ALA A 9 -2.92 -4.26 -17.54
C ALA A 9 -4.03 -3.18 -17.46
N CYS A 10 -3.73 -1.97 -17.93
CA CYS A 10 -4.76 -0.95 -18.14
C CYS A 10 -5.46 -1.22 -19.47
N GLY A 11 -6.74 -1.60 -19.46
CA GLY A 11 -7.49 -1.99 -20.65
C GLY A 11 -7.81 -0.86 -21.64
N ILE A 12 -7.45 0.39 -21.32
CA ILE A 12 -7.64 1.55 -22.21
C ILE A 12 -6.37 2.03 -22.90
N TYR A 13 -5.19 1.57 -22.47
CA TYR A 13 -3.92 1.99 -23.08
C TYR A 13 -3.08 0.79 -23.48
N HIS A 14 -2.63 0.78 -24.72
CA HIS A 14 -1.75 -0.25 -25.28
C HIS A 14 -0.41 -0.32 -24.53
N GLU A 15 0.04 0.82 -23.99
CA GLU A 15 1.19 0.97 -23.10
C GLU A 15 0.77 1.67 -21.82
N ARG A 16 1.37 1.31 -20.68
CA ARG A 16 0.98 1.89 -19.38
C ARG A 16 1.30 3.39 -19.34
N PRO A 17 0.33 4.30 -19.14
CA PRO A 17 0.59 5.74 -19.10
C PRO A 17 1.59 6.10 -18.02
N LYS A 18 2.36 7.16 -18.24
CA LYS A 18 3.36 7.66 -17.27
C LYS A 18 2.79 7.81 -15.86
N ALA A 19 1.54 8.22 -15.68
CA ALA A 19 0.89 8.32 -14.37
C ALA A 19 0.75 6.95 -13.66
N CYS A 20 0.34 5.90 -14.38
CA CYS A 20 0.25 4.53 -13.85
C CYS A 20 1.61 3.82 -13.78
N ALA A 21 2.59 4.25 -14.58
CA ALA A 21 3.97 3.77 -14.53
C ALA A 21 4.77 4.39 -13.37
N ARG A 22 4.48 5.65 -13.00
CA ARG A 22 5.05 6.35 -11.84
C ARG A 22 4.41 5.96 -10.51
N TRP A 23 3.31 5.21 -10.52
CA TRP A 23 2.67 4.76 -9.28
C TRP A 23 3.52 3.66 -8.62
N TYR A 24 4.09 3.99 -7.45
CA TYR A 24 4.93 3.10 -6.64
C TYR A 24 4.10 2.05 -5.91
N CYS A 25 3.53 1.10 -6.65
CA CYS A 25 2.94 -0.09 -6.05
C CYS A 25 4.06 -1.01 -5.55
N LEU A 26 4.18 -1.18 -4.23
CA LEU A 26 5.24 -1.95 -3.61
C LEU A 26 5.20 -3.44 -3.95
N TRP A 27 4.01 -4.00 -4.21
CA TRP A 27 3.88 -5.37 -4.76
C TRP A 27 4.72 -5.59 -6.02
N ARG A 28 4.83 -4.58 -6.90
CA ARG A 28 5.65 -4.68 -8.12
C ARG A 28 7.15 -4.48 -7.89
N ARG A 29 7.55 -4.07 -6.69
CA ARG A 29 8.92 -3.60 -6.37
C ARG A 29 9.62 -4.50 -5.35
N ILE A 30 8.85 -5.30 -4.61
CA ILE A 30 9.34 -6.16 -3.55
C ILE A 30 9.01 -7.59 -3.96
N ASP A 31 10.02 -8.29 -4.47
CA ASP A 31 9.87 -9.66 -5.01
C ASP A 31 9.41 -10.68 -3.95
N ALA A 32 9.59 -10.36 -2.67
CA ALA A 32 9.12 -11.19 -1.56
C ALA A 32 7.60 -11.13 -1.34
N LEU A 33 6.88 -10.17 -1.97
CA LEU A 33 5.42 -10.09 -1.84
C LEU A 33 4.76 -11.10 -2.80
N PRO A 34 3.92 -12.02 -2.30
CA PRO A 34 3.29 -13.05 -3.14
C PRO A 34 2.30 -12.47 -4.17
N ASP A 35 1.95 -13.24 -5.21
CA ASP A 35 1.01 -12.80 -6.25
C ASP A 35 -0.40 -12.55 -5.70
N GLU A 36 -0.78 -13.20 -4.60
CA GLU A 36 -2.02 -12.96 -3.85
C GLU A 36 -2.15 -11.50 -3.40
N LEU A 37 -1.04 -10.81 -3.19
CA LEU A 37 -1.01 -9.40 -2.81
C LEU A 37 -1.17 -8.44 -3.98
N ARG A 38 -1.28 -8.94 -5.21
CA ARG A 38 -1.60 -8.10 -6.36
C ARG A 38 -2.89 -7.32 -6.08
N PRO A 39 -2.95 -6.00 -6.37
CA PRO A 39 -4.07 -5.18 -5.91
C PRO A 39 -5.47 -5.61 -6.34
N ASP A 40 -5.61 -6.26 -7.51
CA ASP A 40 -6.88 -6.81 -7.98
C ASP A 40 -7.27 -8.13 -7.31
N ARG A 41 -6.33 -8.82 -6.64
CA ARG A 41 -6.58 -10.05 -5.87
C ARG A 41 -6.82 -9.74 -4.39
N SER A 42 -5.93 -8.96 -3.78
CA SER A 42 -6.00 -8.63 -2.34
C SER A 42 -6.99 -7.52 -2.01
N GLY A 43 -7.36 -6.68 -2.98
CA GLY A 43 -8.11 -5.45 -2.73
C GLY A 43 -7.31 -4.38 -1.96
N VAL A 44 -5.98 -4.54 -1.84
CA VAL A 44 -5.08 -3.59 -1.15
C VAL A 44 -3.96 -3.11 -2.07
N VAL A 45 -3.71 -1.81 -2.06
CA VAL A 45 -2.57 -1.19 -2.73
C VAL A 45 -1.54 -0.78 -1.68
N PHE A 46 -0.34 -1.32 -1.78
CA PHE A 46 0.81 -0.93 -0.96
C PHE A 46 1.61 0.16 -1.67
N THR A 47 1.84 1.30 -1.01
CA THR A 47 2.58 2.44 -1.57
C THR A 47 3.62 2.98 -0.59
N LEU A 48 4.74 3.45 -1.13
CA LEU A 48 5.64 4.35 -0.41
C LEU A 48 5.21 5.79 -0.69
N GLU A 49 4.74 6.49 0.32
CA GLU A 49 4.28 7.88 0.23
C GLU A 49 5.27 8.79 0.98
N SER A 50 5.56 9.98 0.43
CA SER A 50 6.45 10.95 1.07
C SER A 50 5.82 11.70 2.25
N ARG A 51 4.50 11.56 2.42
CA ARG A 51 3.70 12.17 3.49
C ARG A 51 2.64 11.19 3.96
N PRO A 52 2.24 11.24 5.24
CA PRO A 52 1.23 10.36 5.79
C PRO A 52 -0.19 10.70 5.28
N PRO A 53 -1.11 9.71 5.29
CA PRO A 53 -2.48 9.87 4.79
C PRO A 53 -3.41 10.64 5.75
N SER A 54 -2.98 10.95 6.98
CA SER A 54 -3.74 11.75 7.96
C SER A 54 -2.99 13.03 8.31
N ALA A 55 -3.70 14.16 8.31
CA ALA A 55 -3.15 15.45 8.75
C ALA A 55 -2.70 15.40 10.23
N GLY A 56 -1.56 16.02 10.54
CA GLY A 56 -1.00 16.06 11.91
C GLY A 56 -0.05 14.91 12.25
N ALA A 57 0.13 13.92 11.38
CA ALA A 57 1.20 12.93 11.51
C ALA A 57 2.55 13.47 11.01
N SER A 58 3.65 12.84 11.43
CA SER A 58 5.01 13.26 11.06
C SER A 58 5.18 13.29 9.53
N GLU A 59 5.72 14.39 9.00
CA GLU A 59 6.01 14.57 7.56
C GLU A 59 7.23 13.73 7.14
N ARG A 60 7.11 12.41 7.25
CA ARG A 60 8.14 11.44 6.89
C ARG A 60 7.61 10.50 5.82
N ALA A 61 8.54 9.91 5.07
CA ALA A 61 8.20 8.82 4.16
C ALA A 61 7.55 7.68 4.96
N CYS A 62 6.52 7.06 4.41
CA CYS A 62 5.76 6.02 5.07
C CYS A 62 5.23 4.99 4.09
N ILE A 63 4.98 3.79 4.60
CA ILE A 63 4.28 2.73 3.87
C ILE A 63 2.79 2.89 4.14
N VAL A 64 2.00 3.03 3.08
CA VAL A 64 0.55 3.14 3.15
C VAL A 64 -0.07 1.94 2.45
N CYS A 65 -0.87 1.18 3.20
CA CYS A 65 -1.61 0.04 2.69
C CYS A 65 -3.07 0.46 2.56
N ARG A 66 -3.49 0.73 1.33
CA ARG A 66 -4.78 1.34 1.02
C ARG A 66 -5.77 0.30 0.55
N ALA A 67 -6.84 0.09 1.32
CA ALA A 67 -7.99 -0.70 0.91
C ALA A 67 -8.69 -0.02 -0.27
N VAL A 68 -8.92 -0.79 -1.33
CA VAL A 68 -9.56 -0.33 -2.57
C VAL A 68 -11.05 -0.59 -2.56
N ASP A 69 -11.46 -1.79 -2.17
CA ASP A 69 -12.85 -2.27 -2.25
C ASP A 69 -13.51 -2.35 -0.86
N GLY A 70 -12.89 -1.72 0.14
CA GLY A 70 -13.37 -1.64 1.52
C GLY A 70 -12.44 -2.30 2.53
N VAL A 71 -12.62 -1.96 3.80
CA VAL A 71 -11.71 -2.33 4.90
C VAL A 71 -11.60 -3.83 5.16
N ARG A 72 -12.59 -4.63 4.72
CA ARG A 72 -12.56 -6.11 4.82
C ARG A 72 -11.39 -6.75 4.06
N ALA A 73 -10.81 -6.03 3.09
CA ALA A 73 -9.59 -6.48 2.41
C ALA A 73 -8.42 -6.68 3.40
N PHE A 74 -8.42 -6.00 4.55
CA PHE A 74 -7.40 -6.16 5.59
C PHE A 74 -7.53 -7.46 6.40
N ASP A 75 -8.62 -8.21 6.24
CA ASP A 75 -8.86 -9.47 6.94
C ASP A 75 -8.26 -10.68 6.20
N GLN A 76 -7.79 -10.49 4.96
CA GLN A 76 -7.10 -11.55 4.21
C GLN A 76 -5.74 -11.86 4.83
N TRP A 77 -5.40 -13.14 4.96
CA TRP A 77 -4.20 -13.56 5.68
C TRP A 77 -2.91 -13.05 5.03
N GLU A 78 -2.84 -13.03 3.70
CA GLU A 78 -1.68 -12.54 2.96
C GLU A 78 -1.45 -11.05 3.24
N VAL A 79 -2.54 -10.29 3.34
CA VAL A 79 -2.52 -8.86 3.64
C VAL A 79 -2.05 -8.63 5.07
N VAL A 80 -2.51 -9.44 6.03
CA VAL A 80 -2.02 -9.43 7.41
C VAL A 80 -0.52 -9.73 7.48
N GLU A 81 -0.04 -10.74 6.75
CA GLU A 81 1.38 -11.08 6.69
C GLU A 81 2.22 -9.98 6.03
N ALA A 82 1.71 -9.30 5.00
CA ALA A 82 2.36 -8.14 4.41
C ALA A 82 2.53 -7.01 5.43
N PHE A 83 1.49 -6.74 6.23
CA PHE A 83 1.60 -5.78 7.32
C PHE A 83 2.67 -6.20 8.33
N ALA A 84 2.62 -7.45 8.79
CA ALA A 84 3.59 -7.98 9.73
C ALA A 84 5.01 -7.89 9.19
N MET A 85 5.22 -8.16 7.89
CA MET A 85 6.49 -7.99 7.21
C MET A 85 6.99 -6.54 7.29
N PHE A 86 6.18 -5.54 6.90
CA PHE A 86 6.59 -4.14 6.95
C PHE A 86 6.86 -3.65 8.38
N ILE A 87 6.06 -4.09 9.35
CA ILE A 87 6.25 -3.74 10.76
C ILE A 87 7.54 -4.37 11.31
N ARG A 88 7.83 -5.63 10.94
CA ARG A 88 9.05 -6.34 11.34
C ARG A 88 10.31 -5.75 10.70
N GLU A 89 10.20 -5.27 9.45
CA GLU A 89 11.28 -4.54 8.79
C GLU A 89 11.58 -3.23 9.54
N GLY A 90 10.54 -2.50 9.95
CA GLY A 90 10.63 -1.50 11.01
C GLY A 90 11.29 -0.17 10.62
N SER A 91 11.67 0.05 9.35
CA SER A 91 12.35 1.29 8.96
C SER A 91 11.40 2.46 8.76
N LEU A 92 10.13 2.20 8.44
CA LEU A 92 9.17 3.23 8.07
C LEU A 92 7.87 3.10 8.85
N PRO A 93 7.17 4.21 9.14
CA PRO A 93 5.81 4.15 9.63
C PRO A 93 4.91 3.37 8.66
N VAL A 94 4.02 2.56 9.21
CA VAL A 94 3.08 1.73 8.45
C VAL A 94 1.66 2.16 8.75
N TRP A 95 0.90 2.46 7.70
CA TRP A 95 -0.49 2.91 7.78
C TRP A 95 -1.44 1.94 7.10
N ARG A 96 -2.62 1.77 7.70
CA ARG A 96 -3.83 1.32 7.00
C ARG A 96 -4.61 2.55 6.56
N ALA A 97 -5.09 2.55 5.33
CA ALA A 97 -5.94 3.63 4.83
C ALA A 97 -7.13 3.08 4.05
N SER A 98 -8.27 3.73 4.20
CA SER A 98 -9.47 3.55 3.40
C SER A 98 -9.92 4.89 2.83
N ALA A 99 -11.07 4.94 2.15
CA ALA A 99 -11.67 6.20 1.73
C ALA A 99 -12.14 7.07 2.92
N GLN A 100 -12.38 6.46 4.09
CA GLN A 100 -13.04 7.10 5.23
C GLN A 100 -12.07 7.38 6.38
N SER A 101 -10.98 6.62 6.49
CA SER A 101 -10.11 6.66 7.65
C SER A 101 -8.69 6.24 7.30
N ALA A 102 -7.75 6.68 8.13
CA ALA A 102 -6.39 6.17 8.16
C ALA A 102 -5.98 5.88 9.61
N THR A 103 -5.28 4.77 9.81
CA THR A 103 -4.83 4.28 11.12
C THR A 103 -3.36 3.96 11.05
N LEU A 104 -2.59 4.54 11.99
CA LEU A 104 -1.18 4.24 12.15
C LEU A 104 -1.03 2.87 12.84
N MET A 105 -0.44 1.92 12.14
CA MET A 105 -0.21 0.57 12.67
C MET A 105 1.15 0.45 13.35
N TYR A 106 2.15 1.19 12.86
CA TYR A 106 3.49 1.24 13.40
C TYR A 106 4.07 2.63 13.19
N PRO A 107 4.58 3.32 14.25
CA PRO A 107 5.05 4.70 14.17
C PRO A 107 6.39 4.89 13.47
N GLY A 108 7.06 3.80 13.05
CA GLY A 108 8.44 3.84 12.60
C GLY A 108 9.41 3.62 13.76
N PRO A 109 10.73 3.63 13.48
CA PRO A 109 11.74 3.46 14.51
C PRO A 109 11.69 4.65 15.48
N THR A 110 11.56 4.37 16.77
CA THR A 110 11.71 5.37 17.83
C THR A 110 13.18 5.72 17.93
N TYR A 111 13.61 6.76 17.21
CA TYR A 111 14.91 7.36 17.50
C TYR A 111 14.78 8.02 18.87
N MET A 112 15.29 7.36 19.92
CA MET A 112 15.51 8.00 21.21
C MET A 112 16.47 9.15 20.95
N SER A 113 15.94 10.37 21.06
CA SER A 113 16.71 11.61 20.95
C SER A 113 17.51 11.87 22.22
#